data_AF-A0A356E5B0-F1
#
_entry.id   AF-A0A356E5B0-F1
#
_cell.length_a   1.000
_cell.length_b   1.000
_cell.length_c   1.000
_cell.angle_alpha   90.00
_cell.angle_beta   90.00
_cell.angle_gamma   90.00
#
_symmetry.space_group_name_H-M   'P 1'
#
loop_
_entity.id
_entity.type
_entity.pdbx_description
1 polymer ?
#
loop_
_entity_poly.entity_id
_entity_poly.type
_entity_poly.pdbx_seq_one_letter_code
_entity_poly.pdbx_strand_id
1 'polypeptide(L)'
;LFLVFPGVIAFVMFNGDLTHADGAYPALVREILPSWAYGIFGAIIFGTILSTYTAALNSVSTLFAFDFYKGVFNKSAPEEKVVTVGKCINICIALVSIALAPILINAPTGLYNFLQEYIGFYNIPLIIIILFGFFNSRVSAIGAKFCFFMHLILYIIAKLLLPDVHFLYIHSVLFFLDILVIFSAIKYRPLPQAFVFQSHSNKVDLTPWKYRKIAATIVVLGVITLYLIFSPLGIAK
;
A
#
# COMPACT_ATOMS: atom_id res chain seq x y z
N LEU A 1 -0.35 -4.28 -14.67
CA LEU A 1 -0.30 -4.62 -16.11
C LEU A 1 1.13 -4.71 -16.63
N PHE A 2 1.95 -3.65 -16.48
CA PHE A 2 3.33 -3.58 -16.99
C PHE A 2 4.28 -4.69 -16.51
N LEU A 3 4.14 -5.20 -15.28
CA LEU A 3 4.94 -6.33 -14.78
C LEU A 3 4.26 -7.69 -14.99
N VAL A 4 2.94 -7.70 -15.19
CA VAL A 4 2.15 -8.94 -15.31
C VAL A 4 2.35 -9.56 -16.68
N PHE A 5 2.27 -8.77 -17.76
CA PHE A 5 2.47 -9.29 -19.11
C PHE A 5 3.87 -9.90 -19.33
N PRO A 6 4.97 -9.22 -18.96
CA PRO A 6 6.28 -9.85 -19.01
C PRO A 6 6.37 -11.12 -18.17
N GLY A 7 5.75 -11.17 -16.99
CA GLY A 7 5.71 -12.39 -16.17
C GLY A 7 5.02 -13.55 -16.87
N VAL A 8 3.89 -13.30 -17.55
CA VAL A 8 3.17 -14.32 -18.33
C VAL A 8 3.98 -14.79 -19.54
N ILE A 9 4.62 -13.86 -20.26
CA ILE A 9 5.49 -14.21 -21.41
C ILE A 9 6.68 -15.04 -20.93
N ALA A 10 7.31 -14.66 -19.82
CA ALA A 10 8.41 -15.41 -19.21
C ALA A 10 7.95 -16.82 -18.81
N PHE A 11 6.77 -16.96 -18.20
CA PHE A 11 6.24 -18.26 -17.82
C PHE A 11 6.09 -19.21 -19.03
N VAL A 12 5.56 -18.70 -20.15
CA VAL A 12 5.42 -19.49 -21.39
C VAL A 12 6.79 -19.77 -22.02
N MET A 13 7.68 -18.78 -22.08
CA MET A 13 8.99 -18.88 -22.72
C MET A 13 9.93 -19.85 -21.99
N PHE A 14 9.85 -19.89 -20.66
CA PHE A 14 10.68 -20.76 -19.82
C PHE A 14 9.93 -22.01 -19.34
N ASN A 15 8.75 -22.33 -19.90
CA ASN A 15 7.92 -23.49 -19.51
C ASN A 15 7.65 -23.62 -18.00
N GLY A 16 7.66 -22.50 -17.26
CA GLY A 16 7.52 -22.51 -15.80
C GLY A 16 8.75 -22.95 -15.00
N ASP A 17 9.91 -23.18 -15.63
CA ASP A 17 11.15 -23.67 -14.97
C ASP A 17 11.91 -22.59 -14.17
N LEU A 18 11.26 -21.47 -13.84
CA LEU A 18 11.88 -20.43 -13.01
C LEU A 18 11.83 -20.83 -11.54
N THR A 19 13.00 -20.96 -10.90
CA THR A 19 13.13 -21.27 -9.47
C THR A 19 12.47 -20.23 -8.57
N HIS A 20 12.49 -18.95 -8.97
CA HIS A 20 11.86 -17.85 -8.26
C HIS A 20 11.03 -16.99 -9.22
N ALA A 21 9.74 -16.80 -8.90
CA ALA A 21 8.82 -15.99 -9.70
C ALA A 21 9.30 -14.53 -9.86
N ASP A 22 9.99 -13.98 -8.85
CA ASP A 22 10.53 -12.62 -8.89
C ASP A 22 11.66 -12.45 -9.93
N GLY A 23 12.29 -13.55 -10.35
CA GLY A 23 13.31 -13.59 -11.40
C GLY A 23 12.76 -13.56 -12.83
N ALA A 24 11.44 -13.64 -13.01
CA ALA A 24 10.82 -13.75 -14.33
C ALA A 24 11.10 -12.54 -15.23
N TYR A 25 11.01 -11.32 -14.70
CA TYR A 25 11.24 -10.11 -15.48
C TYR A 25 12.72 -9.95 -15.90
N PRO A 26 13.71 -10.08 -14.99
CA PRO A 26 15.12 -10.09 -15.38
C PRO A 26 15.48 -11.19 -16.40
N ALA A 27 14.95 -12.40 -16.23
CA ALA A 27 15.20 -13.51 -17.15
C ALA A 27 14.67 -13.20 -18.55
N LEU A 28 13.45 -12.69 -18.65
CA LEU A 28 12.85 -12.30 -19.93
C LEU A 28 13.65 -11.19 -20.62
N VAL A 29 14.07 -10.18 -19.86
CA VAL A 29 14.85 -9.05 -20.41
C VAL A 29 16.19 -9.53 -20.97
N ARG A 30 16.84 -10.48 -20.31
CA ARG A 30 18.09 -11.08 -20.78
C ARG A 30 17.92 -11.82 -22.11
N GLU A 31 16.80 -12.50 -22.31
CA GLU A 31 16.56 -13.26 -23.55
C GLU A 31 16.11 -12.37 -24.71
N ILE A 32 15.37 -11.28 -24.44
CA ILE A 32 14.79 -10.43 -25.49
C ILE A 32 15.74 -9.29 -25.91
N LEU A 33 16.46 -8.69 -24.97
CA LEU A 33 17.27 -7.51 -25.28
C LEU A 33 18.60 -7.88 -25.96
N PRO A 34 19.06 -7.08 -26.93
CA PRO A 34 20.40 -7.21 -27.47
C PRO A 34 21.44 -6.80 -26.41
N SER A 35 22.66 -7.35 -26.53
CA SER A 35 23.72 -7.19 -25.51
C SER A 35 24.08 -5.74 -25.16
N TRP A 36 24.01 -4.82 -26.12
CA TRP A 36 24.27 -3.40 -25.89
C TRP A 36 23.21 -2.72 -25.02
N ALA A 37 21.98 -3.25 -24.97
CA ALA A 37 20.87 -2.66 -24.23
C ALA A 37 20.87 -3.05 -22.74
N TYR A 38 21.66 -4.05 -22.33
CA TYR A 38 21.73 -4.49 -20.93
C TYR A 38 22.18 -3.37 -19.98
N GLY A 39 23.20 -2.60 -20.38
CA GLY A 39 23.69 -1.48 -19.59
C GLY A 39 22.66 -0.34 -19.46
N ILE A 40 21.95 -0.03 -20.55
CA ILE A 40 20.88 0.98 -20.58
C ILE A 40 19.73 0.55 -19.66
N PHE A 41 19.30 -0.71 -19.79
CA PHE A 41 18.25 -1.26 -18.93
C PHE A 41 18.66 -1.24 -17.45
N GLY A 42 19.88 -1.68 -17.13
CA GLY A 42 20.43 -1.63 -15.78
C GLY A 42 20.43 -0.22 -15.20
N ALA A 43 20.85 0.78 -15.99
CA ALA A 43 20.83 2.18 -15.58
C ALA A 43 19.41 2.71 -15.31
N ILE A 44 18.43 2.37 -16.17
CA ILE A 44 17.03 2.78 -16.01
C ILE A 44 16.42 2.18 -14.75
N ILE A 45 16.61 0.87 -14.53
CA ILE A 45 16.08 0.19 -13.34
C ILE A 45 16.73 0.72 -12.08
N PHE A 46 18.06 0.91 -12.08
CA PHE A 46 18.76 1.47 -10.93
C PHE A 46 18.29 2.89 -10.62
N GLY A 47 18.17 3.75 -11.62
CA GLY A 47 17.63 5.10 -11.46
C GLY A 47 16.20 5.13 -10.94
N THR A 48 15.35 4.22 -11.45
CA THR A 48 13.95 4.10 -11.01
C THR A 48 13.85 3.65 -9.55
N ILE A 49 14.64 2.63 -9.16
CA ILE A 49 14.70 2.14 -7.78
C ILE A 49 15.22 3.23 -6.85
N LEU A 50 16.29 3.93 -7.23
CA LEU A 50 16.85 4.99 -6.40
C LEU A 50 15.87 6.15 -6.23
N SER A 51 15.12 6.50 -7.28
CA SER A 51 14.11 7.56 -7.22
C SER A 51 12.96 7.19 -6.27
N THR A 52 12.41 5.98 -6.38
CA THR A 52 11.31 5.54 -5.50
C THR A 52 11.77 5.33 -4.06
N TYR A 53 12.98 4.80 -3.87
CA TYR A 53 13.59 4.60 -2.56
C TYR A 53 13.85 5.94 -1.83
N THR A 54 14.44 6.91 -2.52
CA THR A 54 14.69 8.25 -1.94
C THR A 54 13.40 8.99 -1.64
N ALA A 55 12.37 8.86 -2.49
CA ALA A 55 11.03 9.39 -2.20
C ALA A 55 10.43 8.79 -0.93
N ALA A 56 10.46 7.46 -0.79
CA ALA A 56 9.96 6.77 0.39
C ALA A 56 10.70 7.19 1.68
N LEU A 57 12.03 7.23 1.64
CA LEU A 57 12.86 7.68 2.77
C LEU A 57 12.52 9.12 3.19
N ASN A 58 12.37 10.02 2.22
CA ASN A 58 12.02 11.41 2.50
C ASN A 58 10.61 11.55 3.08
N SER A 59 9.64 10.76 2.62
CA SER A 59 8.29 10.74 3.20
C SER A 59 8.31 10.27 4.65
N VAL A 60 8.98 9.16 4.96
CA VAL A 60 9.06 8.65 6.35
C VAL A 60 9.85 9.60 7.25
N SER A 61 10.96 10.16 6.77
CA SER A 61 11.76 11.15 7.48
C SER A 61 10.93 12.40 7.83
N THR A 62 10.16 12.92 6.86
CA THR A 62 9.30 14.09 7.06
C THR A 62 8.19 13.79 8.06
N LEU A 63 7.48 12.68 7.87
CA LEU A 63 6.42 12.22 8.77
C LEU A 63 6.96 12.06 10.21
N PHE A 64 8.12 11.43 10.38
CA PHE A 64 8.72 11.31 11.71
C PHE A 64 9.12 12.68 12.29
N ALA A 65 9.78 13.54 11.52
CA ALA A 65 10.26 14.82 12.00
C ALA A 65 9.11 15.76 12.42
N PHE A 66 8.05 15.84 11.62
CA PHE A 66 6.94 16.75 11.87
C PHE A 66 5.85 16.15 12.76
N ASP A 67 5.39 14.92 12.46
CA ASP A 67 4.25 14.35 13.16
C ASP A 67 4.65 13.74 14.51
N PHE A 68 5.82 13.12 14.60
CA PHE A 68 6.31 12.50 15.84
C PHE A 68 7.22 13.44 16.62
N TYR A 69 8.37 13.86 16.06
CA TYR A 69 9.35 14.67 16.80
C TYR A 69 8.78 16.03 17.19
N LYS A 70 8.32 16.83 16.22
CA LYS A 70 7.70 18.13 16.53
C LYS A 70 6.30 17.96 17.13
N GLY A 71 5.46 17.08 16.58
CA GLY A 71 4.07 16.93 17.03
C GLY A 71 3.90 16.37 18.44
N VAL A 72 4.74 15.41 18.85
CA VAL A 72 4.60 14.68 20.12
C VAL A 72 5.72 15.00 21.11
N PHE A 73 6.99 14.91 20.69
CA PHE A 73 8.13 14.96 21.62
C PHE A 73 8.61 16.36 21.97
N ASN A 74 8.71 17.27 20.99
CA ASN A 74 9.20 18.63 21.19
C ASN A 74 8.48 19.63 20.29
N LYS A 75 7.32 20.09 20.78
CA LYS A 75 6.41 21.02 20.08
C LYS A 75 7.02 22.36 19.72
N SER A 76 8.01 22.80 20.50
CA SER A 76 8.69 24.08 20.33
C SER A 76 10.05 23.94 19.64
N ALA A 77 10.34 22.79 19.01
CA ALA A 77 11.60 22.59 18.32
C ALA A 77 11.75 23.60 17.15
N PRO A 78 12.90 24.29 17.04
CA PRO A 78 13.18 25.15 15.88
C PRO A 78 13.30 24.30 14.61
N GLU A 79 12.93 24.87 13.46
CA GLU A 79 12.85 24.14 12.19
C GLU A 79 14.17 23.48 11.79
N GLU A 80 15.30 24.15 12.02
CA GLU A 80 16.63 23.62 11.76
C GLU A 80 16.90 22.31 12.52
N LYS A 81 16.44 22.23 13.78
CA LYS A 81 16.56 21.02 14.59
C LYS A 81 15.65 19.91 14.09
N VAL A 82 14.43 20.25 13.65
CA VAL A 82 13.49 19.29 13.06
C VAL A 82 14.06 18.67 11.77
N VAL A 83 14.65 19.49 10.90
CA VAL A 83 15.34 19.03 9.68
C VAL A 83 16.52 18.12 10.02
N THR A 84 17.31 18.48 11.04
CA THR A 84 18.46 17.67 11.48
C THR A 84 18.02 16.29 11.99
N VAL A 85 16.96 16.23 12.80
CA VAL A 85 16.38 14.96 13.25
C VAL A 85 15.86 14.15 12.06
N GLY A 86 15.17 14.79 11.12
CA GLY A 86 14.73 14.15 9.87
C GLY A 86 15.88 13.49 9.12
N LYS A 87 16.99 14.20 8.91
CA LYS A 87 18.19 13.64 8.25
C LYS A 87 18.79 12.45 9.00
N CYS A 88 18.86 12.52 10.33
CA CYS A 88 19.35 11.41 11.16
C CYS A 88 18.46 10.17 11.03
N ILE A 89 17.14 10.35 11.08
CA ILE A 89 16.16 9.27 10.91
C ILE A 89 16.22 8.69 9.51
N ASN A 90 16.42 9.51 8.48
CA ASN A 90 16.61 9.05 7.11
C ASN A 90 17.80 8.08 7.01
N ILE A 91 18.97 8.45 7.56
CA ILE A 91 20.15 7.58 7.60
C ILE A 91 19.86 6.28 8.40
N CYS A 92 19.21 6.39 9.56
CA CYS A 92 18.87 5.23 10.38
C CYS A 92 17.97 4.24 9.62
N ILE A 93 16.89 4.72 9.00
CA ILE A 93 15.97 3.87 8.21
C ILE A 93 16.70 3.27 7.00
N ALA A 94 17.59 4.03 6.37
CA ALA A 94 18.38 3.52 5.25
C ALA A 94 19.27 2.34 5.67
N LEU A 95 19.97 2.46 6.80
CA LEU A 95 20.81 1.38 7.36
C LEU A 95 19.97 0.15 7.75
N VAL A 96 18.81 0.35 8.37
CA VAL A 96 17.89 -0.75 8.71
C VAL A 96 17.37 -1.44 7.46
N SER A 97 17.03 -0.68 6.41
CA SER A 97 16.58 -1.24 5.13
C SER A 97 17.66 -2.09 4.47
N ILE A 98 18.92 -1.65 4.48
CA ILE A 98 20.07 -2.40 3.96
C ILE A 98 20.28 -3.69 4.77
N ALA A 99 20.16 -3.62 6.09
CA ALA A 99 20.31 -4.79 6.96
C ALA A 99 19.20 -5.84 6.78
N LEU A 100 17.97 -5.40 6.50
CA LEU A 100 16.81 -6.28 6.30
C LEU A 100 16.72 -6.86 4.88
N ALA A 101 17.32 -6.20 3.88
CA ALA A 101 17.22 -6.62 2.48
C ALA A 101 17.60 -8.10 2.22
N PRO A 102 18.70 -8.66 2.79
CA PRO A 102 19.06 -10.06 2.57
C PRO A 102 18.02 -11.06 3.09
N ILE A 103 17.29 -10.70 4.15
CA ILE A 103 16.28 -11.57 4.76
C ILE A 103 15.09 -11.74 3.81
N LEU A 104 14.76 -10.68 3.05
CA LEU A 104 13.61 -10.66 2.15
C LEU A 104 13.85 -11.40 0.83
N ILE A 105 15.11 -11.65 0.45
CA ILE A 105 15.45 -12.38 -0.79
C ILE A 105 14.91 -13.82 -0.74
N ASN A 106 14.84 -14.42 0.45
CA ASN A 106 14.40 -15.80 0.65
C ASN A 106 12.91 -15.92 0.99
N ALA A 107 12.09 -14.92 0.64
CA ALA A 107 10.66 -14.94 0.93
C ALA A 107 9.96 -16.11 0.19
N PRO A 108 9.34 -17.07 0.92
CA PRO A 108 8.90 -18.35 0.34
C PRO A 108 7.71 -18.23 -0.63
N THR A 109 6.88 -17.19 -0.49
CA THR A 109 5.67 -16.99 -1.30
C THR A 109 5.86 -15.98 -2.44
N GLY A 110 7.10 -15.54 -2.68
CA GLY A 110 7.44 -14.43 -3.57
C GLY A 110 7.31 -13.07 -2.86
N LEU A 111 8.16 -12.13 -3.24
CA LEU A 111 8.29 -10.83 -2.55
C LEU A 111 6.98 -10.03 -2.57
N TYR A 112 6.24 -10.09 -3.69
CA TYR A 112 4.96 -9.38 -3.81
C TYR A 112 3.92 -9.85 -2.79
N ASN A 113 3.73 -11.16 -2.65
CA ASN A 113 2.75 -11.72 -1.72
C ASN A 113 3.14 -11.43 -0.27
N PHE A 114 4.43 -11.57 0.05
CA PHE A 114 4.96 -11.20 1.36
C PHE A 114 4.65 -9.73 1.71
N LEU A 115 4.91 -8.81 0.78
CA LEU A 115 4.64 -7.38 0.99
C LEU A 115 3.15 -7.09 1.13
N GLN A 116 2.29 -7.72 0.33
CA GLN A 116 0.84 -7.55 0.43
C GLN A 116 0.29 -8.06 1.77
N GLU A 117 0.80 -9.19 2.23
CA GLU A 117 0.48 -9.73 3.55
C GLU A 117 0.88 -8.75 4.67
N TYR A 118 2.09 -8.19 4.58
CA TYR A 118 2.61 -7.22 5.55
C TYR A 118 1.83 -5.88 5.54
N ILE A 119 1.50 -5.36 4.36
CA ILE A 119 0.70 -4.13 4.23
C ILE A 119 -0.70 -4.32 4.81
N GLY A 120 -1.22 -5.56 4.76
CA GLY A 120 -2.49 -5.95 5.34
C GLY A 120 -2.67 -5.61 6.82
N PHE A 121 -1.59 -5.66 7.62
CA PHE A 121 -1.63 -5.39 9.07
C PHE A 121 -2.22 -4.04 9.43
N TYR A 122 -2.03 -3.02 8.59
CA TYR A 122 -2.46 -1.65 8.88
C TYR A 122 -3.40 -1.08 7.82
N ASN A 123 -3.34 -1.55 6.57
CA ASN A 123 -4.08 -0.92 5.47
C ASN A 123 -5.60 -1.12 5.61
N ILE A 124 -6.05 -2.33 6.00
CA ILE A 124 -7.47 -2.66 6.17
C ILE A 124 -8.15 -1.80 7.26
N PRO A 125 -7.65 -1.72 8.50
CA PRO A 125 -8.30 -0.89 9.51
C PRO A 125 -8.19 0.60 9.17
N LEU A 126 -7.08 1.03 8.54
CA LEU A 126 -6.88 2.42 8.15
C LEU A 126 -7.89 2.86 7.09
N ILE A 127 -8.14 2.05 6.05
CA ILE A 127 -9.12 2.42 5.01
C ILE A 127 -10.54 2.54 5.60
N ILE A 128 -10.90 1.66 6.53
CA ILE A 128 -12.21 1.70 7.21
C ILE A 128 -12.31 2.95 8.08
N ILE A 129 -11.30 3.24 8.91
CA ILE A 129 -11.30 4.43 9.77
C ILE A 129 -11.40 5.71 8.93
N ILE A 130 -10.66 5.82 7.82
CA ILE A 130 -10.72 6.99 6.93
C ILE A 130 -12.08 7.09 6.26
N LEU A 131 -12.59 5.98 5.70
CA LEU A 131 -13.88 5.96 5.01
C LEU A 131 -15.01 6.39 5.96
N PHE A 132 -15.07 5.78 7.14
CA PHE A 132 -16.08 6.14 8.14
C PHE A 132 -15.85 7.53 8.72
N GLY A 133 -14.61 7.97 8.90
CA GLY A 133 -14.30 9.34 9.33
C GLY A 133 -14.74 10.39 8.30
N PHE A 134 -14.73 10.05 7.02
CA PHE A 134 -15.22 10.92 5.94
C PHE A 134 -16.75 10.93 5.84
N PHE A 135 -17.38 9.76 5.87
CA PHE A 135 -18.83 9.63 5.66
C PHE A 135 -19.66 9.78 6.95
N ASN A 136 -19.06 9.64 8.13
CA ASN A 136 -19.74 9.75 9.42
C ASN A 136 -18.98 10.71 10.35
N SER A 137 -19.59 11.86 10.61
CA SER A 137 -19.04 12.93 11.45
C SER A 137 -18.97 12.59 12.94
N ARG A 138 -19.43 11.41 13.37
CA ARG A 138 -19.48 11.00 14.79
C ARG A 138 -18.48 9.91 15.19
N VAL A 139 -17.60 9.48 14.28
CA VAL A 139 -16.58 8.46 14.59
C VAL A 139 -15.61 8.98 15.65
N SER A 140 -15.58 8.35 16.83
CA SER A 140 -14.67 8.76 17.90
C SER A 140 -13.24 8.27 17.71
N ALA A 141 -12.27 9.10 18.11
CA ALA A 141 -10.85 8.76 18.06
C ALA A 141 -10.50 7.52 18.90
N ILE A 142 -11.23 7.29 20.00
CA ILE A 142 -11.06 6.10 20.85
C ILE A 142 -11.53 4.85 20.11
N GLY A 143 -12.67 4.92 19.42
CA GLY A 143 -13.19 3.82 18.59
C GLY A 143 -12.24 3.46 17.44
N ALA A 144 -11.71 4.48 16.76
CA ALA A 144 -10.71 4.29 15.70
C ALA A 144 -9.42 3.63 16.21
N LYS A 145 -8.86 4.10 17.33
CA LYS A 145 -7.68 3.47 17.95
C LYS A 145 -7.96 2.03 18.35
N PHE A 146 -9.10 1.78 19.00
CA PHE A 146 -9.48 0.43 19.41
C PHE A 146 -9.63 -0.50 18.21
N CYS A 147 -10.30 -0.08 17.13
CA CYS A 147 -10.42 -0.84 15.89
C CYS A 147 -9.04 -1.20 15.33
N PHE A 148 -8.12 -0.23 15.24
CA PHE A 148 -6.78 -0.46 14.71
C PHE A 148 -5.97 -1.47 15.55
N PHE A 149 -5.96 -1.32 16.88
CA PHE A 149 -5.24 -2.25 17.76
C PHE A 149 -5.88 -3.63 17.79
N MET A 150 -7.21 -3.70 17.80
CA MET A 150 -7.96 -4.96 17.72
C MET A 150 -7.62 -5.71 16.43
N HIS A 151 -7.67 -5.02 15.28
CA HIS A 151 -7.30 -5.59 13.99
C HIS A 151 -5.88 -6.15 14.02
N LEU A 152 -4.92 -5.35 14.48
CA LEU A 152 -3.51 -5.75 14.53
C LEU A 152 -3.32 -7.05 15.32
N ILE A 153 -3.92 -7.13 16.52
CA ILE A 153 -3.82 -8.29 17.40
C ILE A 153 -4.51 -9.50 16.76
N LEU A 154 -5.73 -9.35 16.26
CA LEU A 154 -6.46 -10.46 15.65
C LEU A 154 -5.79 -10.96 14.37
N TYR A 155 -5.19 -10.07 13.58
CA TYR A 155 -4.47 -10.48 12.38
C TYR A 155 -3.22 -11.30 12.71
N ILE A 156 -2.45 -10.88 13.73
CA ILE A 156 -1.33 -11.68 14.26
C ILE A 156 -1.83 -13.05 14.72
N ILE A 157 -2.88 -13.09 15.54
CA ILE A 157 -3.45 -14.35 16.07
C ILE A 157 -3.95 -15.24 14.93
N ALA A 158 -4.67 -14.68 13.95
CA ALA A 158 -5.17 -15.42 12.81
C ALA A 158 -4.03 -16.02 11.97
N LYS A 159 -2.95 -15.26 11.73
CA LYS A 159 -1.77 -15.79 11.03
C LYS A 159 -1.05 -16.90 11.80
N LEU A 160 -1.06 -16.86 13.12
CA LEU A 160 -0.46 -17.90 13.97
C LEU A 160 -1.33 -19.16 14.08
N LEU A 161 -2.65 -19.01 14.19
CA LEU A 161 -3.59 -20.12 14.35
C LEU A 161 -4.03 -20.76 13.03
N LEU A 162 -4.03 -19.98 11.94
CA LEU A 162 -4.51 -20.39 10.62
C LEU A 162 -3.42 -20.16 9.56
N PRO A 163 -2.24 -20.81 9.68
CA PRO A 163 -1.11 -20.58 8.77
C PRO A 163 -1.42 -20.96 7.32
N ASP A 164 -2.28 -21.96 7.11
CA ASP A 164 -2.66 -22.48 5.79
C ASP A 164 -3.73 -21.62 5.09
N VAL A 165 -4.35 -20.67 5.80
CA VAL A 165 -5.37 -19.80 5.23
C VAL A 165 -4.70 -18.63 4.53
N HIS A 166 -5.00 -18.45 3.25
CA HIS A 166 -4.47 -17.35 2.47
C HIS A 166 -4.87 -15.99 3.10
N PHE A 167 -3.91 -15.06 3.21
CA PHE A 167 -4.08 -13.80 3.94
C PHE A 167 -5.29 -12.99 3.49
N LEU A 168 -5.67 -13.08 2.21
CA LEU A 168 -6.80 -12.36 1.63
C LEU A 168 -8.15 -12.76 2.25
N TYR A 169 -8.33 -14.03 2.63
CA TYR A 169 -9.53 -14.47 3.34
C TYR A 169 -9.56 -13.93 4.76
N ILE A 170 -8.41 -13.90 5.42
CA ILE A 170 -8.26 -13.30 6.76
C ILE A 170 -8.60 -11.81 6.70
N HIS A 171 -8.05 -11.08 5.72
CA HIS A 171 -8.37 -9.66 5.49
C HIS A 171 -9.87 -9.44 5.25
N SER A 172 -10.51 -10.33 4.49
CA SER A 172 -11.95 -10.25 4.21
C SER A 172 -12.78 -10.35 5.48
N VAL A 173 -12.48 -11.32 6.35
CA VAL A 173 -13.18 -11.48 7.63
C VAL A 173 -12.92 -10.29 8.56
N LEU A 174 -11.65 -9.87 8.69
CA LEU A 174 -11.28 -8.74 9.54
C LEU A 174 -11.89 -7.42 9.05
N PHE A 175 -12.02 -7.23 7.74
CA PHE A 175 -12.67 -6.04 7.17
C PHE A 175 -14.12 -5.88 7.68
N PHE A 176 -14.92 -6.96 7.65
CA PHE A 176 -16.29 -6.90 8.17
C PHE A 176 -16.31 -6.73 9.69
N LEU A 177 -15.36 -7.34 10.41
CA LEU A 177 -15.24 -7.16 11.86
C LEU A 177 -14.91 -5.72 12.24
N ASP A 178 -13.97 -5.09 11.54
CA ASP A 178 -13.59 -3.69 11.74
C ASP A 178 -14.76 -2.74 11.48
N ILE A 179 -15.55 -3.01 10.44
CA ILE A 179 -16.80 -2.30 10.18
C ILE A 179 -17.75 -2.40 11.39
N LEU A 180 -17.94 -3.62 11.92
CA LEU A 180 -18.79 -3.83 13.10
C LEU A 180 -18.25 -3.09 14.33
N VAL A 181 -16.94 -3.06 14.54
CA VAL A 181 -16.31 -2.34 15.65
C VAL A 181 -16.51 -0.83 15.50
N ILE A 182 -16.33 -0.27 14.30
CA ILE A 182 -16.56 1.16 14.07
C ILE A 182 -18.03 1.53 14.23
N PHE A 183 -18.97 0.73 13.70
CA PHE A 183 -20.40 0.93 13.94
C PHE A 183 -20.75 0.88 15.43
N SER A 184 -20.18 -0.09 16.16
CA SER A 184 -20.35 -0.19 17.61
C SER A 184 -19.78 1.03 18.33
N ALA A 185 -18.60 1.52 17.92
CA ALA A 185 -18.02 2.72 18.48
C ALA A 185 -18.89 3.97 18.25
N ILE A 186 -19.48 4.11 17.06
CA ILE A 186 -20.43 5.20 16.76
C ILE A 186 -21.67 5.10 17.66
N LYS A 187 -22.18 3.89 17.91
CA LYS A 187 -23.38 3.67 18.72
C LYS A 187 -23.13 3.91 20.22
N TYR A 188 -22.01 3.39 20.76
CA TYR A 188 -21.75 3.38 22.21
C TYR A 188 -20.88 4.54 22.70
N ARG A 189 -20.00 5.07 21.85
CA ARG A 189 -19.12 6.20 22.16
C ARG A 189 -19.01 7.15 20.97
N PRO A 190 -20.12 7.78 20.52
CA PRO A 190 -20.06 8.80 19.49
C PRO A 190 -19.27 10.01 19.98
N LEU A 191 -18.70 10.77 19.04
CA LEU A 191 -18.22 12.13 19.34
C LEU A 191 -19.38 12.98 19.90
N PRO A 192 -19.17 13.70 21.02
CA PRO A 192 -20.21 14.57 21.60
C PRO A 192 -20.72 15.65 20.65
N GLN A 193 -19.82 16.18 19.81
CA GLN A 193 -20.16 17.11 18.74
C GLN A 193 -19.77 16.49 17.40
N ALA A 194 -20.70 16.54 16.44
CA ALA A 194 -20.42 16.07 15.09
C ALA A 194 -19.28 16.91 14.49
N PHE A 195 -18.30 16.24 13.89
CA PHE A 195 -17.23 16.90 13.17
C PHE A 195 -17.83 17.70 11.99
N VAL A 196 -17.59 19.01 11.98
CA VAL A 196 -18.04 19.89 10.91
C VAL A 196 -16.87 20.15 9.98
N PHE A 197 -16.96 19.67 8.74
CA PHE A 197 -16.01 20.03 7.69
C PHE A 197 -16.09 21.54 7.44
N GLN A 198 -14.98 22.25 7.63
CA GLN A 198 -14.90 23.67 7.32
C GLN A 198 -14.87 23.86 5.79
N SER A 199 -16.06 24.06 5.19
CA SER A 199 -16.26 24.12 3.73
C SER A 199 -15.49 25.25 3.02
N HIS A 200 -14.93 26.22 3.74
CA HIS A 200 -14.24 27.40 3.19
C HIS A 200 -12.71 27.35 3.28
N SER A 201 -12.11 26.22 3.67
CA SER A 201 -10.65 26.06 3.79
C SER A 201 -10.00 25.26 2.64
N ASN A 202 -10.75 24.99 1.57
CA ASN A 202 -10.20 24.28 0.43
C ASN A 202 -9.25 25.21 -0.33
N LYS A 203 -7.94 25.04 -0.10
CA LYS A 203 -6.87 25.75 -0.82
C LYS A 203 -6.79 25.41 -2.31
N VAL A 204 -7.56 24.41 -2.75
CA VAL A 204 -7.55 23.85 -4.10
C VAL A 204 -8.97 23.80 -4.64
N ASP A 205 -9.13 24.16 -5.91
CA ASP A 205 -10.40 24.09 -6.61
C ASP A 205 -10.90 22.64 -6.69
N LEU A 206 -12.14 22.41 -6.26
CA LEU A 206 -12.82 21.12 -6.30
C LEU A 206 -13.87 21.05 -7.41
N THR A 207 -13.94 22.05 -8.31
CA THR A 207 -14.85 22.01 -9.46
C THR A 207 -14.58 20.75 -10.28
N PRO A 208 -15.60 19.87 -10.46
CA PRO A 208 -15.41 18.66 -11.22
C PRO A 208 -15.05 18.96 -12.68
N TRP A 209 -14.00 18.30 -13.18
CA TRP A 209 -13.66 18.38 -14.60
C TRP A 209 -14.82 17.93 -15.49
N LYS A 210 -15.10 18.71 -16.55
CA LYS A 210 -16.26 18.54 -17.45
C LYS A 210 -16.45 17.11 -17.94
N TYR A 211 -15.37 16.41 -18.28
CA TYR A 211 -15.42 15.06 -18.85
C TYR A 211 -15.25 13.93 -17.83
N ARG A 212 -15.27 14.24 -16.52
CA ARG A 212 -15.10 13.25 -15.44
C ARG A 212 -16.04 12.05 -15.59
N LYS A 213 -17.32 12.29 -15.87
CA LYS A 213 -18.32 11.22 -16.00
C LYS A 213 -18.03 10.31 -17.20
N ILE A 214 -17.68 10.90 -18.34
CA ILE A 214 -17.34 10.15 -19.57
C ILE A 214 -16.09 9.30 -19.33
N ALA A 215 -15.03 9.90 -18.78
CA ALA A 215 -13.81 9.18 -18.45
C ALA A 215 -14.07 8.03 -17.46
N ALA A 216 -14.85 8.27 -16.40
CA ALA A 216 -15.22 7.24 -15.42
C ALA A 216 -16.00 6.09 -16.08
N THR A 217 -16.98 6.40 -16.92
CA THR A 217 -17.75 5.39 -17.66
C THR A 217 -16.86 4.57 -18.59
N ILE A 218 -15.95 5.20 -19.33
CA ILE A 218 -14.99 4.50 -20.21
C ILE A 218 -14.13 3.54 -19.39
N VAL A 219 -13.59 3.98 -18.25
CA VAL A 219 -12.78 3.14 -17.37
C VAL A 219 -13.59 1.95 -16.84
N VAL A 220 -14.80 2.19 -16.33
CA VAL A 220 -15.66 1.12 -15.80
C VAL A 220 -16.04 0.11 -16.87
N LEU A 221 -16.45 0.57 -18.06
CA LEU A 221 -16.76 -0.30 -19.19
C LEU A 221 -15.53 -1.09 -19.65
N GLY A 222 -14.35 -0.47 -19.67
CA GLY A 222 -13.09 -1.13 -19.99
C GLY A 222 -12.77 -2.27 -19.01
N VAL A 223 -12.95 -2.04 -17.71
CA VAL A 223 -12.79 -3.07 -16.68
C VAL A 223 -13.80 -4.19 -16.87
N ILE A 224 -15.09 -3.88 -16.99
CA ILE A 224 -16.15 -4.89 -17.20
C ILE A 224 -15.85 -5.73 -18.45
N THR A 225 -15.48 -5.08 -19.55
CA THR A 225 -15.15 -5.75 -20.81
C THR A 225 -13.95 -6.69 -20.65
N LEU A 226 -12.90 -6.24 -19.97
CA LEU A 226 -11.73 -7.07 -19.67
C LEU A 226 -12.13 -8.32 -18.87
N TYR A 227 -12.91 -8.15 -17.80
CA TYR A 227 -13.40 -9.28 -17.01
C TYR A 227 -14.28 -10.22 -17.83
N LEU A 228 -15.18 -9.70 -18.67
CA LEU A 228 -16.03 -10.53 -19.52
C LEU A 228 -15.21 -11.33 -20.54
N ILE A 229 -14.23 -10.72 -21.21
CA ILE A 229 -13.37 -11.38 -22.21
C ILE A 229 -12.63 -12.59 -21.63
N PHE A 230 -12.08 -12.44 -20.41
CA PHE A 230 -11.30 -13.48 -19.73
C PHE A 230 -12.12 -14.32 -18.74
N SER A 231 -13.43 -14.08 -18.64
CA SER A 231 -14.33 -14.90 -17.83
C SER A 231 -14.63 -16.24 -18.52
N PRO A 232 -15.18 -17.23 -17.80
CA PRO A 232 -15.67 -18.47 -18.42
C PRO A 232 -16.75 -18.27 -19.50
N LEU A 233 -17.39 -17.09 -19.55
CA LEU A 233 -18.38 -16.67 -20.55
C LEU A 233 -17.75 -16.00 -21.78
N GLY A 234 -16.45 -15.68 -21.71
CA GLY A 234 -15.71 -14.92 -22.70
C GLY A 234 -15.12 -15.78 -23.82
N ILE A 235 -14.57 -15.07 -24.82
CA ILE A 235 -14.06 -15.65 -26.07
C ILE A 235 -12.58 -16.06 -25.94
N ALA A 236 -11.84 -15.47 -25.00
CA ALA A 236 -10.43 -15.78 -24.78
C ALA A 236 -10.29 -16.91 -23.75
N LYS A 237 -10.17 -18.15 -24.23
CA LYS A 237 -9.68 -19.30 -23.48
C LYS A 237 -8.20 -19.51 -23.74
#